data_AF-Q8XP98-F1
#
_entry.id   AF-Q8XP98-F1
#
_cell.length_a   1.000
_cell.length_b   1.000
_cell.length_c   1.000
_cell.angle_alpha   90.00
_cell.angle_beta   90.00
_cell.angle_gamma   90.00
#
_symmetry.space_group_name_H-M   'P 1'
#
loop_
_entity.id
_entity.type
_entity.pdbx_description
1 polymer ?
#
loop_
_entity_poly.entity_id
_entity_poly.type
_entity_poly.pdbx_seq_one_letter_code
_entity_poly.pdbx_strand_id
1 'polypeptide(L)'
;MIRTIVCQRDGCNGNAFYINSHDGEMSVVCKECNSEYKYETENNSLLMLSTCSNCNNDTFKVFKDTESNNIYAKCIVCGNPPENIFIDADGNQVSYESKILNDIKDMVYRVEQRISDLEREAESLGSGQVLIEQSIAYINQFLSENK
;
A
#
# COMPACT_ATOMS: atom_id res chain seq x y z
N MET A 1 20.01 -6.33 4.28
CA MET A 1 20.95 -7.27 3.64
C MET A 1 20.18 -8.16 2.67
N ILE A 2 20.63 -8.24 1.40
CA ILE A 2 19.95 -9.01 0.35
C ILE A 2 20.44 -10.47 0.35
N ARG A 3 19.51 -11.42 0.41
CA ARG A 3 19.79 -12.87 0.35
C ARG A 3 19.08 -13.51 -0.84
N THR A 4 19.76 -14.44 -1.50
CA THR A 4 19.15 -15.28 -2.55
C THR A 4 18.19 -16.27 -1.92
N ILE A 5 17.01 -16.43 -2.51
CA ILE A 5 16.05 -17.46 -2.15
C ILE A 5 16.43 -18.74 -2.90
N VAL A 6 16.47 -19.84 -2.17
CA VAL A 6 16.66 -21.19 -2.71
C VAL A 6 15.51 -22.06 -2.21
N CYS A 7 15.19 -23.13 -2.95
CA CYS A 7 14.15 -24.05 -2.54
C CYS A 7 14.48 -24.64 -1.15
N GLN A 8 13.50 -24.63 -0.25
CA GLN A 8 13.66 -25.13 1.12
C GLN A 8 13.14 -26.57 1.29
N ARG A 9 12.60 -27.18 0.23
CA ARG A 9 12.12 -28.56 0.28
C ARG A 9 13.29 -29.52 0.37
N ASP A 10 13.22 -30.45 1.33
CA ASP A 10 14.22 -31.51 1.46
C ASP A 10 14.41 -32.29 0.16
N GLY A 11 15.67 -32.37 -0.28
CA GLY A 11 16.07 -33.02 -1.53
C GLY A 11 15.95 -32.15 -2.78
N CYS A 12 15.57 -30.87 -2.67
CA CYS A 12 15.54 -29.93 -3.79
C CYS A 12 16.58 -28.81 -3.62
N ASN A 13 17.44 -28.63 -4.63
CA ASN A 13 18.43 -27.56 -4.69
C ASN A 13 18.06 -26.49 -5.72
N GLY A 14 16.77 -26.35 -6.02
CA GLY A 14 16.26 -25.43 -7.03
C GLY A 14 16.54 -23.97 -6.68
N ASN A 15 16.92 -23.18 -7.70
CA ASN A 15 17.18 -21.75 -7.55
C ASN A 15 16.49 -20.90 -8.64
N ALA A 16 15.64 -21.52 -9.44
CA ALA A 16 14.80 -20.88 -10.45
C ALA A 16 13.34 -21.00 -10.04
N PHE A 17 12.61 -19.89 -10.12
CA PHE A 17 11.24 -19.81 -9.65
C PHE A 17 10.34 -19.14 -10.68
N TYR A 18 9.09 -19.59 -10.73
CA TYR A 18 7.97 -18.85 -11.29
C TYR A 18 7.44 -17.87 -10.24
N ILE A 19 6.90 -16.72 -10.68
CA ILE A 19 6.43 -15.66 -9.80
C ILE A 19 4.93 -15.49 -9.97
N ASN A 20 4.17 -15.60 -8.88
CA ASN A 20 2.76 -15.30 -8.86
C ASN A 20 2.52 -14.14 -7.90
N SER A 21 1.91 -13.06 -8.37
CA SER A 21 1.51 -11.95 -7.52
C SER A 21 0.00 -11.76 -7.63
N HIS A 22 -0.73 -11.81 -6.52
CA HIS A 22 -2.18 -11.59 -6.46
C HIS A 22 -2.57 -10.90 -5.16
N ASP A 23 -3.36 -9.82 -5.24
CA ASP A 23 -3.94 -9.10 -4.09
C ASP A 23 -2.97 -8.82 -2.92
N GLY A 24 -1.74 -8.39 -3.20
CA GLY A 24 -0.74 -8.07 -2.17
C GLY A 24 0.03 -9.25 -1.58
N GLU A 25 -0.34 -10.49 -1.93
CA GLU A 25 0.49 -11.67 -1.70
C GLU A 25 1.35 -11.94 -2.95
N MET A 26 2.66 -12.11 -2.74
CA MET A 26 3.55 -12.66 -3.74
C MET A 26 3.89 -14.10 -3.35
N SER A 27 3.70 -15.05 -4.24
CA SER A 27 4.23 -16.39 -4.11
C SER A 27 5.24 -16.70 -5.21
N VAL A 28 6.19 -17.56 -4.88
CA VAL A 28 7.18 -18.07 -5.84
C VAL A 28 7.12 -19.58 -5.85
N VAL A 29 7.13 -20.17 -7.03
CA VAL A 29 7.03 -21.62 -7.24
C VAL A 29 8.33 -22.14 -7.79
N CYS A 30 8.97 -23.05 -7.07
CA CYS A 30 10.22 -23.68 -7.48
C CYS A 30 10.03 -24.44 -8.80
N LYS A 31 10.86 -24.17 -9.80
CA LYS A 31 10.77 -24.81 -11.13
C LYS A 31 11.03 -26.32 -11.08
N GLU A 32 11.85 -26.76 -10.14
CA GLU A 32 12.35 -28.14 -10.08
C GLU A 32 11.41 -29.08 -9.30
N CYS A 33 10.72 -28.57 -8.28
CA CYS A 33 9.87 -29.41 -7.41
C CYS A 33 8.45 -28.89 -7.18
N ASN A 34 8.08 -27.78 -7.83
CA ASN A 34 6.78 -27.12 -7.71
C ASN A 34 6.36 -26.75 -6.29
N SER A 35 7.32 -26.58 -5.39
CA SER A 35 7.05 -26.08 -4.03
C SER A 35 6.80 -24.59 -4.09
N GLU A 36 5.69 -24.16 -3.47
CA GLU A 36 5.28 -22.77 -3.39
C GLU A 36 5.72 -22.15 -2.06
N TYR A 37 6.24 -20.92 -2.13
CA TYR A 37 6.62 -20.12 -0.98
C TYR A 37 5.95 -18.76 -1.07
N LYS A 38 5.16 -18.41 -0.05
CA LYS A 38 4.43 -17.15 0.02
C LYS A 38 5.20 -16.09 0.80
N TYR A 39 5.03 -14.84 0.37
CA TYR A 39 5.62 -13.66 0.95
C TYR A 39 4.59 -12.53 0.99
N GLU A 40 4.44 -11.93 2.16
CA GLU A 40 3.69 -10.71 2.34
C GLU A 40 4.49 -9.54 1.78
N THR A 41 3.85 -8.77 0.90
CA THR A 41 4.44 -7.54 0.35
C THR A 41 3.71 -6.34 0.93
N GLU A 42 4.44 -5.28 1.27
CA GLU A 42 3.83 -4.06 1.83
C GLU A 42 3.09 -3.23 0.78
N ASN A 43 3.26 -3.54 -0.52
CA ASN A 43 2.81 -2.71 -1.62
C ASN A 43 1.82 -3.45 -2.54
N ASN A 44 0.56 -3.52 -2.11
CA ASN A 44 -0.52 -4.30 -2.77
C ASN A 44 -0.83 -3.87 -4.22
N SER A 45 -0.35 -2.71 -4.67
CA SER A 45 -0.71 -2.19 -5.99
C SER A 45 0.29 -2.50 -7.11
N LEU A 46 1.46 -3.05 -6.79
CA LEU A 46 2.48 -3.44 -7.77
C LEU A 46 2.51 -4.97 -7.89
N LEU A 47 2.07 -5.49 -9.03
CA LEU A 47 2.15 -6.92 -9.31
C LEU A 47 3.35 -7.22 -10.20
N MET A 48 4.20 -8.14 -9.75
CA MET A 48 5.31 -8.69 -10.51
C MET A 48 4.81 -9.93 -11.27
N LEU A 49 4.88 -9.89 -12.61
CA LEU A 49 4.43 -10.98 -13.46
C LEU A 49 5.51 -12.05 -13.61
N SER A 50 5.10 -13.30 -13.87
CA SER A 50 6.03 -14.38 -14.24
C SER A 50 6.52 -14.27 -15.70
N THR A 51 6.74 -13.06 -16.22
CA THR A 51 7.19 -12.83 -17.60
C THR A 51 8.33 -11.82 -17.60
N CYS A 52 9.41 -12.11 -18.31
CA CYS A 52 10.56 -11.23 -18.36
C CYS A 52 10.28 -10.05 -19.28
N SER A 53 10.56 -8.85 -18.79
CA SER A 53 10.41 -7.57 -19.50
C SER A 53 11.17 -7.45 -20.83
N ASN A 54 12.10 -8.37 -21.15
CA ASN A 54 12.94 -8.28 -22.34
C ASN A 54 12.93 -9.53 -23.24
N CYS A 55 12.94 -10.74 -22.66
CA CYS A 55 13.12 -11.97 -23.44
C CYS A 55 11.97 -12.97 -23.30
N ASN A 56 10.85 -12.56 -22.71
CA ASN A 56 9.65 -13.39 -22.51
C ASN A 56 9.89 -14.72 -21.75
N ASN A 57 11.02 -14.83 -21.05
CA ASN A 57 11.30 -15.96 -20.16
C ASN A 57 10.46 -15.84 -18.89
N ASP A 58 10.06 -16.97 -18.34
CA ASP A 58 9.09 -17.06 -17.25
C ASP A 58 9.69 -17.44 -15.89
N THR A 59 11.02 -17.61 -15.84
CA THR A 59 11.75 -18.15 -14.69
C THR A 59 12.83 -17.21 -14.19
N PHE A 60 12.92 -17.07 -12.87
CA PHE A 60 13.70 -16.03 -12.22
C PHE A 60 14.49 -16.56 -11.04
N LYS A 61 15.65 -15.96 -10.79
CA LYS A 61 16.32 -16.01 -9.49
C LYS A 61 15.69 -14.95 -8.60
N VAL A 62 15.25 -15.35 -7.42
CA VAL A 62 14.55 -14.46 -6.49
C VAL A 62 15.46 -14.13 -5.32
N PHE A 63 15.40 -12.90 -4.85
CA PHE A 63 16.19 -12.36 -3.75
C PHE A 63 15.26 -11.64 -2.78
N LYS A 64 15.55 -11.74 -1.48
CA LYS A 64 14.84 -11.05 -0.42
C LYS A 64 15.78 -10.11 0.31
N ASP A 65 15.39 -8.87 0.47
CA ASP A 65 16.03 -7.99 1.44
C ASP A 65 15.47 -8.27 2.83
N THR A 66 16.37 -8.61 3.76
CA THR A 66 16.03 -8.95 5.14
C THR A 66 15.70 -7.74 6.01
N GLU A 67 16.06 -6.53 5.57
CA GLU A 67 15.78 -5.29 6.31
C GLU A 67 14.45 -4.68 5.90
N SER A 68 14.21 -4.54 4.59
CA SER A 68 12.99 -3.94 4.04
C SER A 68 11.89 -4.95 3.69
N ASN A 69 12.14 -6.25 3.89
CA ASN A 69 11.25 -7.36 3.49
C ASN A 69 10.92 -7.40 1.98
N ASN A 70 11.55 -6.56 1.16
CA ASN A 70 11.30 -6.45 -0.28
C ASN A 70 11.83 -7.66 -1.06
N ILE A 71 11.13 -7.99 -2.14
CA ILE A 71 11.49 -9.09 -3.04
C ILE A 71 11.92 -8.54 -4.39
N TYR A 72 13.02 -9.09 -4.90
CA TYR A 72 13.58 -8.78 -6.20
C TYR A 72 13.72 -10.06 -7.01
N ALA A 73 13.61 -9.94 -8.32
CA ALA A 73 13.78 -11.06 -9.23
C ALA A 73 14.66 -10.68 -10.43
N LYS A 74 15.45 -11.63 -10.91
CA LYS A 74 16.26 -11.50 -12.12
C LYS A 74 16.02 -12.69 -13.04
N CYS A 75 15.76 -12.42 -14.31
CA CYS A 75 15.58 -13.43 -15.33
C CYS A 75 16.82 -14.30 -15.42
N ILE A 76 16.65 -15.62 -15.41
CA ILE A 76 17.79 -16.56 -15.46
C ILE A 76 18.52 -16.53 -16.81
N VAL A 77 17.85 -16.06 -17.86
CA VAL A 77 18.38 -16.04 -19.24
C VAL A 77 19.12 -14.74 -19.53
N CYS A 78 18.47 -13.59 -19.32
CA CYS A 78 19.03 -12.29 -19.72
C CYS A 78 19.36 -11.35 -18.54
N GLY A 79 19.04 -11.73 -17.30
CA GLY A 79 19.32 -10.93 -16.11
C GLY A 79 18.38 -9.74 -15.87
N ASN A 80 17.51 -9.39 -16.83
CA ASN A 80 16.51 -8.33 -16.68
C ASN A 80 15.41 -8.71 -15.67
N PRO A 81 14.74 -7.72 -15.05
CA PRO A 81 13.67 -8.00 -14.11
C PRO A 81 12.43 -8.58 -14.81
N PRO A 82 11.50 -9.17 -14.04
CA PRO A 82 10.16 -9.45 -14.53
C PRO A 82 9.43 -8.16 -14.90
N GLU A 83 8.40 -8.31 -15.71
CA GLU A 83 7.46 -7.25 -16.03
C GLU A 83 6.62 -6.92 -14.79
N ASN A 84 6.41 -5.63 -14.56
CA ASN A 84 5.63 -5.12 -13.45
C ASN A 84 4.41 -4.39 -13.98
N ILE A 85 3.26 -4.63 -13.36
CA ILE A 85 2.00 -3.96 -13.69
C ILE A 85 1.42 -3.29 -12.44
N PHE A 86 0.69 -2.20 -12.65
CA PHE A 86 -0.06 -1.54 -11.60
C PHE A 86 -1.53 -1.90 -11.73
N ILE A 87 -2.18 -2.16 -10.61
CA ILE A 87 -3.61 -2.40 -10.55
C ILE A 87 -4.34 -1.27 -9.82
N ASP A 88 -5.53 -0.94 -10.30
CA ASP A 88 -6.46 -0.06 -9.58
C ASP A 88 -7.27 -0.83 -8.53
N ALA A 89 -8.15 -0.12 -7.81
CA ALA A 89 -8.98 -0.70 -6.75
C ALA A 89 -9.99 -1.75 -7.26
N ASP A 90 -10.29 -1.74 -8.56
CA ASP A 90 -11.20 -2.68 -9.21
C ASP A 90 -10.44 -3.90 -9.78
N GLY A 91 -9.12 -3.96 -9.61
CA GLY A 91 -8.26 -5.03 -10.10
C GLY A 91 -7.88 -4.90 -11.58
N ASN A 92 -8.16 -3.77 -12.22
CA ASN A 92 -7.78 -3.55 -13.61
C ASN A 92 -6.34 -3.07 -13.71
N GLN A 93 -5.62 -3.57 -14.73
CA GLN A 93 -4.30 -3.06 -15.04
C GLN A 93 -4.38 -1.61 -15.53
N VAL A 94 -3.62 -0.73 -14.89
CA VAL A 94 -3.52 0.69 -15.23
C VAL A 94 -2.07 1.09 -15.46
N SER A 95 -1.85 2.21 -16.13
CA SER A 95 -0.50 2.78 -16.22
C SER A 95 -0.07 3.35 -14.86
N TYR A 96 1.24 3.55 -14.70
CA TYR A 96 1.79 4.16 -13.49
C TYR A 96 1.24 5.57 -13.26
N GLU A 97 1.11 6.37 -14.31
CA GLU A 97 0.54 7.72 -14.25
C GLU A 97 -0.92 7.69 -13.78
N SER A 98 -1.73 6.80 -14.34
CA SER A 98 -3.13 6.61 -13.92
C SER A 98 -3.24 6.18 -12.46
N LYS A 99 -2.33 5.30 -12.01
CA LYS A 99 -2.28 4.89 -10.60
C LYS A 99 -1.97 6.07 -9.68
N ILE A 100 -0.95 6.88 -10.00
CA ILE A 100 -0.62 8.08 -9.24
C ILE A 100 -1.83 9.02 -9.17
N LEU A 101 -2.52 9.25 -10.30
CA LEU A 101 -3.69 10.12 -10.33
C LEU A 101 -4.83 9.61 -9.44
N ASN A 102 -5.08 8.30 -9.45
CA ASN A 102 -6.07 7.68 -8.57
C ASN A 102 -5.68 7.82 -7.10
N ASP A 103 -4.42 7.58 -6.74
CA ASP A 103 -3.95 7.73 -5.37
C ASP A 103 -4.08 9.18 -4.88
N ILE A 104 -3.75 10.16 -5.73
CA ILE A 104 -3.95 11.59 -5.45
C ILE A 104 -5.45 11.90 -5.25
N LYS A 105 -6.32 11.37 -6.10
CA LYS A 105 -7.77 11.56 -5.99
C LYS A 105 -8.29 11.06 -4.64
N ASP A 106 -7.87 9.88 -4.19
CA ASP A 106 -8.24 9.32 -2.90
C ASP A 106 -7.68 10.12 -1.71
N MET A 107 -6.48 10.69 -1.86
CA MET A 107 -5.94 11.62 -0.88
C MET A 107 -6.76 12.90 -0.80
N VAL A 108 -7.16 13.47 -1.93
CA VAL A 108 -7.98 14.69 -1.99
C VAL A 108 -9.33 14.46 -1.31
N TYR A 109 -10.02 13.35 -1.58
CA TYR A 109 -11.28 13.04 -0.90
C TYR A 109 -11.13 12.91 0.62
N ARG A 110 -10.05 12.29 1.10
CA ARG A 110 -9.77 12.20 2.54
C ARG A 110 -9.48 13.57 3.15
N VAL A 111 -8.81 14.46 2.42
CA VAL A 111 -8.59 15.83 2.87
C VAL A 111 -9.90 16.60 2.93
N GLU A 112 -10.75 16.49 1.91
CA GLU A 112 -12.07 17.13 1.87
C GLU A 112 -12.93 16.70 3.05
N GLN A 113 -13.03 15.40 3.33
CA GLN A 113 -13.78 14.89 4.48
C GLN A 113 -13.27 15.47 5.82
N ARG A 114 -11.94 15.52 6.00
CA ARG A 114 -11.33 16.10 7.21
C ARG A 114 -11.60 17.59 7.34
N ILE A 115 -11.66 18.32 6.23
CA ILE A 115 -12.03 19.74 6.23
C ILE A 115 -13.48 19.89 6.67
N SER A 116 -14.41 19.11 6.09
CA SER A 116 -15.82 19.15 6.49
C SER A 116 -16.03 18.80 7.97
N ASP A 117 -15.27 17.84 8.51
CA ASP A 117 -15.31 17.51 9.94
C ASP A 117 -14.83 18.71 10.79
N LEU A 118 -13.75 19.38 10.40
CA LEU A 118 -13.23 20.56 11.09
C LEU A 118 -14.19 21.75 11.02
N GLU A 119 -14.84 21.97 9.89
CA GLU A 119 -15.85 23.03 9.73
C GLU A 119 -17.01 22.82 10.71
N ARG A 120 -17.51 21.58 10.82
CA ARG A 120 -18.56 21.22 11.78
C ARG A 120 -18.13 21.42 13.23
N GLU A 121 -16.90 21.05 13.58
CA GLU A 121 -16.36 21.28 14.93
C GLU A 121 -16.22 22.78 15.24
N ALA A 122 -15.77 23.58 14.28
CA ALA A 122 -15.65 25.03 14.42
C ALA A 122 -17.00 25.71 14.65
N GLU A 123 -18.05 25.30 13.91
CA GLU A 123 -19.41 25.78 14.12
C GLU A 123 -19.96 25.43 15.51
N SER A 124 -19.69 24.21 15.98
CA SER A 124 -20.07 23.76 17.32
C SER A 124 -19.39 24.61 18.41
N LEU A 125 -18.09 24.87 18.25
CA LEU A 125 -17.34 25.73 19.17
C LEU A 125 -17.86 27.17 19.20
N GLY A 126 -18.14 27.76 18.02
CA GLY A 126 -18.73 29.10 17.92
C GLY A 126 -20.09 29.18 18.63
N SER A 127 -20.93 28.17 18.45
CA SER A 127 -22.23 28.07 19.14
C SER A 127 -22.07 27.96 20.65
N GLY A 128 -21.12 27.16 21.12
CA GLY A 128 -20.79 27.05 22.55
C GLY A 128 -20.29 28.37 23.16
N GLN A 129 -19.48 29.13 22.41
CA GLN A 129 -19.00 30.44 22.86
C GLN A 129 -20.15 31.43 23.09
N VAL A 130 -21.11 31.50 22.17
CA VAL A 130 -22.29 32.37 22.30
C VAL A 130 -23.08 32.06 23.57
N LEU A 131 -23.27 30.78 23.90
CA LEU A 131 -23.97 30.36 25.12
C LEU A 131 -23.23 30.78 26.39
N ILE A 132 -21.89 30.69 26.38
CA ILE A 132 -21.06 31.11 27.50
C ILE A 132 -21.15 32.64 27.68
N GLU A 133 -21.08 33.40 26.60
CA GLU A 133 -21.20 34.86 26.63
C GLU A 133 -22.56 35.31 27.21
N GLN A 134 -23.65 34.66 26.79
CA GLN A 134 -24.98 34.91 27.34
C GLN A 134 -25.07 34.58 28.84
N SER A 135 -24.48 33.46 29.26
CA SER A 135 -24.45 33.06 30.67
C SER A 135 -23.67 34.05 31.53
N ILE A 136 -22.53 34.56 31.04
CA ILE A 136 -21.75 35.60 31.72
C ILE A 136 -22.52 36.91 31.82
N ALA A 137 -23.19 37.33 30.75
CA ALA A 137 -24.02 38.54 30.74
C ALA A 137 -25.14 38.44 31.80
N TYR A 138 -25.80 37.29 31.90
CA TYR A 138 -26.82 37.04 32.91
C TYR A 138 -26.27 37.12 34.35
N ILE A 139 -25.13 36.47 34.61
CA ILE A 139 -24.47 36.51 35.93
C ILE A 139 -24.11 37.94 36.31
N ASN A 140 -23.54 38.71 35.37
CA ASN A 140 -23.18 40.11 35.61
C ASN A 140 -24.40 40.97 35.95
N GLN A 141 -25.52 40.78 35.23
CA GLN A 141 -26.77 41.48 35.52
C GLN A 141 -27.27 41.14 36.94
N PHE A 142 -27.35 39.85 37.28
CA PHE A 142 -27.77 39.40 38.60
C PHE A 142 -26.92 39.99 39.74
N LEU A 143 -25.59 40.02 39.56
CA LEU A 143 -24.67 40.60 40.54
C LEU A 143 -24.79 42.12 40.67
N SER A 144 -25.20 42.81 39.60
CA SER A 144 -25.42 44.26 39.62
C SER A 144 -26.73 44.66 40.29
N GLU A 145 -27.77 43.83 40.16
CA GLU A 145 -29.11 44.08 40.73
C GLU A 145 -29.19 43.72 42.22
N ASN A 146 -28.34 42.81 42.71
CA ASN A 146 -28.28 42.37 44.11
C ASN A 146 -27.16 43.05 44.92
N LYS A 147 -26.70 44.22 44.49
CA LYS A 147 -25.69 45.06 45.17
C LYS A 147 -26.34 46.28 45.80
#